data_AF-A0A4R0INQ4-F1
#
_entry.id   AF-A0A4R0INQ4-F1
#
_cell.length_a   1.000
_cell.length_b   1.000
_cell.length_c   1.000
_cell.angle_alpha   90.00
_cell.angle_beta   90.00
_cell.angle_gamma   90.00
#
_symmetry.space_group_name_H-M   'P 1'
#
loop_
_entity.id
_entity.type
_entity.pdbx_description
1 polymer ?
#
loop_
_entity_poly.entity_id
_entity_poly.type
_entity_poly.pdbx_seq_one_letter_code
_entity_poly.pdbx_strand_id
1 'polypeptide(L)'
;MRGHFSEGRRRQGSLLALVQDDDPEWVDAVNGAAWLATDQGDRRSALGLLEQAREHARATGDRAREATGLCYRGRAKLVIGDPTGGRDDIERALQLQTESGDETGLARALWLAGAAASPWVGSAGA
;
A
#
# COMPACT_ATOMS: atom_id res chain seq x y z
N MET A 1 24.72 -1.12 -7.10
CA MET A 1 23.48 -1.87 -6.76
C MET A 1 22.40 -1.59 -7.84
N ARG A 2 22.46 -2.24 -9.01
CA ARG A 2 21.63 -1.91 -10.21
C ARG A 2 20.83 -3.09 -10.80
N GLY A 3 20.87 -4.29 -10.20
CA GLY A 3 20.28 -5.50 -10.77
C GLY A 3 18.88 -5.89 -10.27
N HIS A 4 18.47 -5.44 -9.08
CA HIS A 4 17.23 -5.94 -8.44
C HIS A 4 15.95 -5.20 -8.88
N PHE A 5 16.06 -3.98 -9.41
CA PHE A 5 14.91 -3.13 -9.71
C PHE A 5 14.22 -3.44 -11.05
N SER A 6 14.98 -3.84 -12.06
CA SER A 6 14.42 -4.33 -13.34
C SER A 6 13.79 -5.72 -13.20
N GLU A 7 14.34 -6.54 -12.31
CA GLU A 7 13.80 -7.85 -11.97
C GLU A 7 12.48 -7.73 -11.20
N GLY A 8 12.38 -6.78 -10.26
CA GLY A 8 11.13 -6.44 -9.57
C GLY A 8 10.02 -6.05 -10.55
N ARG A 9 10.30 -5.12 -11.49
CA ARG A 9 9.33 -4.72 -12.53
C ARG A 9 8.91 -5.86 -13.46
N ARG A 10 9.82 -6.76 -13.85
CA ARG A 10 9.47 -7.94 -14.67
C ARG A 10 8.59 -8.92 -13.91
N ARG A 11 8.94 -9.25 -12.65
CA ARG A 11 8.14 -10.13 -11.80
C ARG A 11 6.77 -9.54 -11.50
N GLN A 12 6.68 -8.22 -11.38
CA GLN A 12 5.45 -7.45 -11.18
C GLN A 12 4.50 -7.53 -12.38
N GLY A 13 5.02 -7.38 -13.62
CA GLY A 13 4.21 -7.55 -14.83
C GLY A 13 3.68 -8.98 -15.00
N SER A 14 4.46 -9.99 -14.61
CA SER A 14 4.02 -11.39 -14.64
C SER A 14 2.96 -11.72 -13.59
N LEU A 15 3.03 -11.12 -12.40
CA LEU A 15 2.08 -11.37 -11.31
C LEU A 15 0.69 -10.77 -11.63
N LEU A 16 0.65 -9.54 -12.14
CA LEU A 16 -0.59 -8.88 -12.55
C LEU A 16 -1.25 -9.54 -13.77
N ALA A 17 -0.47 -10.22 -14.61
CA ALA A 17 -1.00 -10.98 -15.75
C ALA A 17 -1.54 -12.37 -15.35
N LEU A 18 -1.20 -12.86 -14.16
CA LEU A 18 -1.57 -14.20 -13.69
C LEU A 18 -2.80 -14.21 -12.79
N VAL A 19 -3.16 -13.10 -12.17
CA VAL A 19 -4.30 -13.03 -11.26
C VAL A 19 -5.48 -12.35 -11.97
N GLN A 20 -6.57 -13.09 -12.14
CA GLN A 20 -7.82 -12.55 -12.69
C GLN A 20 -8.50 -11.63 -11.67
N ASP A 21 -9.22 -10.61 -12.16
CA ASP A 21 -9.91 -9.57 -11.37
C ASP A 21 -10.99 -10.10 -10.40
N ASP A 22 -11.21 -11.41 -10.27
CA ASP A 22 -12.24 -11.97 -9.37
C ASP A 22 -11.67 -12.70 -8.14
N ASP A 23 -10.34 -12.78 -8.01
CA ASP A 23 -9.69 -13.48 -6.90
C ASP A 23 -9.40 -12.55 -5.70
N PRO A 24 -9.84 -12.87 -4.47
CA PRO A 24 -9.46 -12.12 -3.27
C PRO A 24 -7.93 -11.98 -3.08
N GLU A 25 -7.15 -12.91 -3.59
CA GLU A 25 -5.69 -12.94 -3.54
C GLU A 25 -5.06 -11.90 -4.50
N TRP A 26 -5.83 -11.42 -5.49
CA TRP A 26 -5.43 -10.34 -6.39
C TRP A 26 -5.08 -9.06 -5.64
N VAL A 27 -5.92 -8.67 -4.69
CA VAL A 27 -5.71 -7.43 -3.92
C VAL A 27 -4.41 -7.51 -3.13
N ASP A 28 -4.13 -8.66 -2.52
CA ASP A 28 -2.90 -8.87 -1.74
C ASP A 28 -1.65 -8.86 -2.64
N ALA A 29 -1.74 -9.48 -3.82
CA ALA A 29 -0.70 -9.47 -4.84
C ALA A 29 -0.41 -8.05 -5.36
N VAL A 30 -1.44 -7.29 -5.73
CA VAL A 30 -1.34 -5.90 -6.21
C VAL A 30 -0.77 -4.99 -5.13
N ASN A 31 -1.19 -5.18 -3.89
CA ASN A 31 -0.65 -4.45 -2.73
C ASN A 31 0.85 -4.71 -2.52
N GLY A 32 1.29 -5.96 -2.64
CA GLY A 32 2.72 -6.31 -2.59
C GLY A 32 3.51 -5.69 -3.75
N ALA A 33 2.95 -5.68 -4.95
CA ALA A 33 3.53 -4.99 -6.10
C ALA A 33 3.66 -3.48 -5.88
N ALA A 34 2.64 -2.83 -5.32
CA ALA A 34 2.69 -1.42 -4.98
C ALA A 34 3.73 -1.08 -3.91
N TRP A 35 3.94 -2.00 -2.94
CA TRP A 35 5.01 -1.86 -1.96
C TRP A 35 6.37 -1.76 -2.63
N LEU A 36 6.67 -2.67 -3.55
CA LEU A 36 7.95 -2.68 -4.29
C LEU A 36 8.10 -1.44 -5.17
N ALA A 37 7.03 -0.99 -5.83
CA ALA A 37 7.04 0.24 -6.63
C ALA A 37 7.32 1.48 -5.77
N THR A 38 6.78 1.52 -4.54
CA THR A 38 7.05 2.59 -3.57
C THR A 38 8.52 2.63 -3.19
N ASP A 39 9.11 1.49 -2.84
CA ASP A 39 10.53 1.41 -2.45
C ASP A 39 11.47 1.73 -3.64
N GLN A 40 10.97 1.63 -4.87
CA GLN A 40 11.65 2.03 -6.11
C GLN A 40 11.50 3.51 -6.47
N GLY A 41 10.66 4.26 -5.75
CA GLY A 41 10.30 5.63 -6.11
C GLY A 41 9.43 5.75 -7.36
N ASP A 42 8.88 4.64 -7.89
CA ASP A 42 7.95 4.67 -9.01
C ASP A 42 6.55 5.07 -8.53
N ARG A 43 6.39 6.38 -8.32
CA ARG A 43 5.15 7.01 -7.87
C ARG A 43 3.93 6.59 -8.69
N ARG A 44 4.08 6.56 -10.02
CA ARG A 44 2.96 6.32 -10.94
C ARG A 44 2.45 4.89 -10.78
N SER A 45 3.36 3.91 -10.76
CA SER A 45 2.98 2.51 -10.58
C SER A 45 2.45 2.25 -9.16
N ALA A 46 3.09 2.80 -8.12
CA ALA A 46 2.66 2.61 -6.73
C ALA A 46 1.23 3.09 -6.49
N LEU A 47 0.93 4.34 -6.84
CA LEU A 47 -0.40 4.92 -6.61
C LEU A 47 -1.46 4.29 -7.52
N GLY A 48 -1.13 3.99 -8.78
CA GLY A 48 -2.08 3.36 -9.71
C GLY A 48 -2.48 1.94 -9.30
N LEU A 49 -1.54 1.16 -8.76
CA LEU A 49 -1.82 -0.19 -8.25
C LEU A 49 -2.67 -0.14 -6.97
N LEU A 50 -2.37 0.79 -6.07
CA LEU A 50 -3.13 0.94 -4.81
C LEU A 50 -4.56 1.41 -5.05
N GLU A 51 -4.81 2.21 -6.08
CA GLU A 51 -6.16 2.59 -6.46
C GLU A 51 -6.95 1.40 -7.00
N GLN A 52 -6.35 0.62 -7.91
CA GLN A 52 -6.93 -0.61 -8.45
C GLN A 52 -7.29 -1.62 -7.34
N ALA A 53 -6.35 -1.90 -6.43
CA ALA A 53 -6.56 -2.76 -5.26
C ALA A 53 -7.75 -2.30 -4.40
N ARG A 54 -7.90 -0.99 -4.22
CA ARG A 54 -8.99 -0.41 -3.43
C ARG A 54 -10.33 -0.47 -4.13
N GLU A 55 -10.40 -0.15 -5.42
CA GLU A 55 -11.63 -0.20 -6.20
C GLU A 55 -12.19 -1.62 -6.20
N HIS A 56 -11.32 -2.62 -6.36
CA HIS A 56 -11.68 -4.03 -6.28
C HIS A 56 -12.20 -4.44 -4.89
N ALA A 57 -11.44 -4.15 -3.82
CA ALA A 57 -11.87 -4.48 -2.46
C ALA A 57 -13.20 -3.80 -2.10
N ARG A 58 -13.41 -2.57 -2.57
CA ARG A 58 -14.68 -1.85 -2.40
C ARG A 58 -15.82 -2.47 -3.19
N ALA A 59 -15.59 -2.89 -4.43
CA ALA A 59 -16.58 -3.54 -5.27
C ALA A 59 -17.02 -4.90 -4.72
N THR A 60 -16.11 -5.64 -4.09
CA THR A 60 -16.37 -6.94 -3.45
C THR A 60 -16.88 -6.83 -2.02
N GLY A 61 -16.86 -5.64 -1.42
CA GLY A 61 -17.30 -5.39 -0.05
C GLY A 61 -16.29 -5.84 1.03
N ASP A 62 -15.06 -6.16 0.63
CA ASP A 62 -13.99 -6.58 1.55
C ASP A 62 -13.34 -5.37 2.24
N ARG A 63 -13.91 -5.01 3.39
CA ARG A 63 -13.45 -3.87 4.20
C ARG A 63 -12.03 -4.05 4.76
N ALA A 64 -11.61 -5.28 5.05
CA ALA A 64 -10.28 -5.55 5.61
C ALA A 64 -9.19 -5.30 4.55
N ARG A 65 -9.45 -5.75 3.31
CA ARG A 65 -8.58 -5.49 2.16
C ARG A 65 -8.61 -4.03 1.72
N GLU A 66 -9.76 -3.36 1.79
CA GLU A 66 -9.86 -1.91 1.53
C GLU A 66 -8.99 -1.12 2.51
N ALA A 67 -9.08 -1.43 3.80
CA ALA A 67 -8.27 -0.79 4.85
C ALA A 67 -6.77 -1.03 4.64
N THR A 68 -6.41 -2.24 4.21
CA THR A 68 -5.02 -2.59 3.88
C THR A 68 -4.47 -1.76 2.72
N GLY A 69 -5.24 -1.63 1.63
CA GLY A 69 -4.86 -0.81 0.48
C GLY A 69 -4.68 0.65 0.86
N LEU A 70 -5.54 1.18 1.74
CA LEU A 70 -5.41 2.52 2.32
C LEU A 70 -4.10 2.68 3.10
N CYS A 71 -3.71 1.74 3.96
CA CYS A 71 -2.43 1.81 4.68
C CYS A 71 -1.23 1.89 3.73
N TYR A 72 -1.21 1.05 2.69
CA TYR A 72 -0.12 1.03 1.74
C TYR A 72 -0.08 2.30 0.89
N ARG A 73 -1.23 2.86 0.50
CA ARG A 73 -1.31 4.15 -0.18
C ARG A 73 -0.83 5.29 0.69
N GLY A 74 -1.18 5.25 1.99
CA GLY A 74 -0.69 6.18 2.97
C GLY A 74 0.84 6.19 3.07
N ARG A 75 1.44 5.00 3.20
CA ARG A 75 2.90 4.84 3.16
C ARG A 75 3.51 5.35 1.86
N ALA A 76 2.92 4.99 0.71
CA ALA A 76 3.41 5.43 -0.58
C ALA A 76 3.43 6.96 -0.66
N LYS A 77 2.32 7.62 -0.31
CA LYS A 77 2.23 9.08 -0.27
C LYS A 77 3.27 9.72 0.66
N LEU A 78 3.50 9.16 1.86
CA LEU A 78 4.54 9.64 2.78
C LEU A 78 5.94 9.58 2.16
N VAL A 79 6.33 8.43 1.60
CA VAL A 79 7.64 8.23 0.94
C VAL A 79 7.81 9.19 -0.24
N ILE A 80 6.71 9.48 -0.93
CA ILE A 80 6.68 10.20 -2.18
C ILE A 80 6.53 11.72 -1.97
N GLY A 81 6.25 12.19 -0.75
CA GLY A 81 6.20 13.62 -0.41
C GLY A 81 4.80 14.22 -0.34
N ASP A 82 3.76 13.42 -0.14
CA ASP A 82 2.40 13.82 0.22
C ASP A 82 2.06 13.35 1.66
N PRO A 83 2.65 13.97 2.70
CA PRO A 83 2.45 13.52 4.07
C PRO A 83 1.04 13.78 4.60
N THR A 84 0.36 14.82 4.12
CA THR A 84 -1.03 15.11 4.52
C THR A 84 -1.97 14.04 3.99
N GLY A 85 -1.99 13.82 2.66
CA GLY A 85 -2.83 12.78 2.08
C GLY A 85 -2.44 11.37 2.52
N GLY A 86 -1.18 11.17 2.94
CA GLY A 86 -0.71 9.92 3.51
C GLY A 86 -1.28 9.63 4.91
N ARG A 87 -1.37 10.65 5.76
CA ARG A 87 -1.99 10.55 7.09
C ARG A 87 -3.49 10.31 7.00
N ASP A 88 -4.19 11.03 6.13
CA ASP A 88 -5.63 10.86 5.91
C ASP A 88 -5.98 9.42 5.52
N ASP A 89 -5.15 8.80 4.66
CA ASP A 89 -5.34 7.41 4.25
C ASP A 89 -5.12 6.42 5.40
N ILE A 90 -4.11 6.66 6.25
CA ILE A 90 -3.80 5.81 7.41
C ILE A 90 -4.92 5.93 8.46
N GLU A 91 -5.42 7.13 8.74
CA GLU A 91 -6.52 7.35 9.67
C GLU A 91 -7.79 6.62 9.21
N ARG A 92 -8.11 6.70 7.91
CA ARG A 92 -9.27 5.98 7.37
C ARG A 92 -9.10 4.46 7.46
N ALA A 93 -7.88 3.95 7.24
CA ALA A 93 -7.60 2.52 7.37
C ALA A 93 -7.81 2.01 8.80
N LEU A 94 -7.31 2.75 9.80
CA LEU A 94 -7.47 2.42 11.22
C LEU A 94 -8.95 2.37 11.61
N GLN A 95 -9.75 3.33 11.11
CA GLN A 95 -11.19 3.34 11.35
C GLN A 95 -11.85 2.08 10.79
N LEU A 96 -11.57 1.72 9.53
CA LEU A 96 -12.15 0.55 8.87
C LEU A 96 -11.77 -0.77 9.55
N GLN A 97 -10.51 -0.93 9.95
CA GLN A 97 -10.06 -2.13 10.66
C GLN A 97 -10.72 -2.26 12.03
N THR A 98 -10.85 -1.15 12.76
CA THR A 98 -11.59 -1.12 14.04
C THR A 98 -13.04 -1.54 13.85
N GLU A 99 -13.71 -1.03 12.81
CA GLU A 99 -15.10 -1.39 12.48
C GLU A 99 -15.26 -2.86 12.05
N SER A 100 -14.22 -3.45 11.43
CA SER A 100 -14.25 -4.83 10.92
C SER A 100 -13.93 -5.91 11.97
N GLY A 101 -13.31 -5.55 13.11
CA GLY A 101 -12.82 -6.51 14.09
C GLY A 101 -11.60 -7.33 13.63
N ASP A 102 -10.96 -6.96 12.52
CA ASP A 102 -9.73 -7.60 12.02
C ASP A 102 -8.50 -7.14 12.83
N GLU A 103 -8.21 -7.87 13.91
CA GLU A 103 -7.06 -7.60 14.79
C GLU A 103 -5.71 -7.71 14.05
N THR A 104 -5.61 -8.57 13.04
CA THR A 104 -4.38 -8.75 12.25
C THR A 104 -4.17 -7.55 11.32
N GLY A 105 -5.22 -7.11 10.64
CA GLY A 105 -5.23 -5.90 9.84
C GLY A 105 -4.90 -4.66 10.66
N LEU A 106 -5.48 -4.55 11.86
CA LEU A 106 -5.23 -3.46 12.80
C LEU A 106 -3.76 -3.40 13.24
N ALA A 107 -3.17 -4.53 13.62
CA ALA A 107 -1.76 -4.60 14.02
C ALA A 107 -0.83 -4.13 12.88
N ARG A 108 -1.12 -4.55 11.64
CA ARG A 108 -0.35 -4.13 10.45
C ARG A 108 -0.49 -2.62 10.20
N ALA A 109 -1.68 -2.06 10.29
CA ALA A 109 -1.89 -0.63 10.11
C ALA A 109 -1.21 0.20 11.19
N LEU A 110 -1.28 -0.23 12.44
CA LEU A 110 -0.60 0.44 13.56
C LEU A 110 0.91 0.40 13.41
N TRP A 111 1.48 -0.73 12.94
CA TRP A 111 2.91 -0.81 12.64
C TRP A 111 3.32 0.18 11.54
N LEU A 112 2.54 0.28 10.47
CA LEU A 112 2.78 1.24 9.38
C LEU A 112 2.59 2.70 9.82
N ALA A 113 1.58 2.96 10.64
CA ALA A 113 1.34 4.28 11.22
C ALA A 113 2.49 4.69 12.15
N GLY A 114 3.02 3.77 12.96
CA GLY A 114 4.20 4.01 13.79
C GLY A 114 5.45 4.31 12.97
N ALA A 115 5.68 3.58 11.87
CA ALA A 115 6.77 3.86 10.94
C ALA A 115 6.61 5.23 10.26
N ALA A 116 5.37 5.64 9.96
CA ALA A 116 5.03 6.93 9.37
C ALA A 116 5.15 8.12 10.35
N ALA A 117 4.88 7.89 11.64
CA ALA A 117 4.89 8.92 12.68
C ALA A 117 6.28 9.12 13.32
N SER A 118 7.22 8.17 13.10
CA SER A 118 8.59 8.31 13.57
C SER A 118 9.28 9.50 12.88
N PRO A 119 9.78 10.51 13.61
CA PRO A 119 10.36 11.73 13.02
C PRO A 119 11.70 11.54 12.26
N TRP A 120 12.15 10.31 11.98
CA TRP A 120 13.54 10.04 11.60
C TRP A 120 13.70 9.28 10.28
N VAL A 121 13.46 9.98 9.16
CA VAL A 121 14.33 10.01 7.96
C VAL A 121 14.06 11.35 7.24
N GLY A 122 14.50 12.47 7.83
CA GLY A 122 14.27 13.79 7.22
C GLY A 122 15.15 14.93 7.76
N SER A 123 15.76 14.77 8.94
CA SER A 123 16.74 15.73 9.48
C SER A 123 18.19 15.26 9.23
N ALA A 124 18.50 14.89 8.00
CA ALA A 124 19.87 14.75 7.53
C ALA A 124 20.00 15.47 6.19
N GLY A 125 20.17 16.79 6.24
CA GLY A 125 20.64 17.57 5.10
C GLY A 125 19.92 18.90 4.88
N ALA A 126 20.27 19.91 5.69
CA ALA A 126 20.59 21.29 5.30
C ALA A 126 20.60 22.18 6.55
#